data_AF-A0A6I4V4H9-F1
#
_entry.id   AF-A0A6I4V4H9-F1
#
_cell.length_a   1.000
_cell.length_b   1.000
_cell.length_c   1.000
_cell.angle_alpha   90.00
_cell.angle_beta   90.00
_cell.angle_gamma   90.00
#
_symmetry.space_group_name_H-M   'P 1'
#
loop_
_entity.id
_entity.type
_entity.pdbx_description
1 polymer ?
#
loop_
_entity_poly.entity_id
_entity_poly.type
_entity_poly.pdbx_seq_one_letter_code
_entity_poly.pdbx_strand_id
1 'polypeptide(L)' 'MKFRNLLAATAAVSMAASPAMAQSANADRVAAPAADESQLGGDSGGAGIILAILAAAAIIAGIVIAGGNEDDDAPASP' A
#
# COMPACT_ATOMS: atom_id res chain seq x y z
N MET A 1 8.47 8.76 -22.31
CA MET A 1 9.28 7.94 -21.38
C MET A 1 9.87 8.72 -20.18
N LYS A 2 10.55 9.86 -20.37
CA LYS A 2 11.27 10.53 -19.26
C LYS A 2 10.38 11.15 -18.17
N PHE A 3 9.26 11.77 -18.54
CA PHE A 3 8.36 12.44 -17.59
C PHE A 3 7.54 11.44 -16.74
N ARG A 4 7.12 10.33 -17.35
CA ARG A 4 6.45 9.21 -16.66
C ARG A 4 7.38 8.58 -15.62
N ASN A 5 8.66 8.37 -15.94
CA ASN A 5 9.62 7.82 -14.99
C ASN A 5 9.93 8.78 -13.83
N LEU A 6 9.96 10.09 -14.10
CA LEU A 6 10.15 11.10 -13.06
C LEU A 6 8.94 11.17 -12.12
N LEU A 7 7.72 11.11 -12.66
CA LEU A 7 6.50 11.05 -11.86
C LEU A 7 6.44 9.78 -11.01
N ALA A 8 6.77 8.62 -11.60
CA ALA A 8 6.82 7.35 -10.87
C ALA A 8 7.88 7.36 -9.75
N ALA A 9 9.07 7.91 -10.00
CA ALA A 9 10.11 8.05 -8.98
C ALA A 9 9.68 8.99 -7.84
N THR A 10 9.02 10.10 -8.16
CA THR A 10 8.53 11.06 -7.17
C THR A 10 7.41 10.45 -6.31
N ALA A 11 6.49 9.70 -6.94
CA ALA A 11 5.45 8.97 -6.23
C ALA A 11 6.04 7.89 -5.30
N ALA A 12 7.05 7.14 -5.76
CA ALA A 12 7.73 6.13 -4.95
C ALA A 12 8.43 6.76 -3.73
N VAL A 13 9.11 7.89 -3.90
CA VAL A 13 9.75 8.61 -2.80
C VAL A 13 8.72 9.16 -1.80
N SER A 14 7.61 9.74 -2.27
CA SER A 14 6.53 10.20 -1.39
C SER A 14 5.87 9.05 -0.62
N MET A 15 5.68 7.89 -1.24
CA MET A 15 5.12 6.71 -0.58
C MET A 15 6.08 6.11 0.45
N ALA A 16 7.38 6.12 0.18
CA ALA A 16 8.42 5.69 1.12
C ALA A 16 8.60 6.66 2.31
N ALA A 17 8.35 7.95 2.13
CA ALA A 17 8.39 8.96 3.19
C ALA A 17 7.10 9.01 4.03
N SER A 18 5.98 8.50 3.50
CA SER A 18 4.67 8.48 4.15
C SER A 18 4.65 7.87 5.56
N PRO A 19 5.39 6.78 5.89
CA PRO A 19 5.38 6.21 7.24
C PRO A 19 5.98 7.15 8.28
N ALA A 20 7.06 7.87 7.92
CA ALA A 20 7.71 8.83 8.81
C ALA A 20 6.80 10.05 9.09
N MET A 21 6.04 10.48 8.09
CA MET A 21 5.05 11.56 8.23
C MET A 21 3.82 11.11 9.04
N ALA A 22 3.39 9.85 8.90
CA ALA A 22 2.27 9.29 9.68
C ALA A 22 2.58 9.21 11.18
N GLN A 23 3.85 8.97 11.57
CA GLN A 23 4.24 8.97 12.98
C GLN A 23 4.10 10.37 13.62
N SER A 24 4.34 11.44 12.85
CA SER A 24 4.19 12.82 13.35
C SER A 24 2.73 13.19 13.67
N ALA A 25 1.74 12.52 13.06
CA ALA A 25 0.32 12.78 13.30
C ALA A 25 -0.27 11.95 14.47
N ASN A 26 0.48 10.96 14.98
CA ASN A 26 0.02 10.03 16.02
C ASN A 26 0.60 10.32 17.41
N ALA A 27 1.37 11.41 17.57
CA ALA A 27 2.08 11.71 18.81
C ALA A 27 1.17 11.98 20.04
N ASP A 28 -0.13 12.28 19.84
CA ASP A 28 -1.03 12.72 20.91
C ASP A 28 -2.31 11.87 21.10
N ARG A 29 -2.42 10.71 20.43
CA ARG A 29 -3.58 9.82 20.66
C ARG A 29 -3.30 8.85 21.79
N VAL A 30 -3.68 9.21 23.01
CA VAL A 30 -3.93 8.24 24.08
C VAL A 30 -5.19 7.47 23.71
N ALA A 31 -5.03 6.26 23.17
CA ALA A 31 -6.14 5.37 22.88
C ALA A 31 -6.83 4.98 24.20
N ALA A 32 -8.15 5.16 24.27
CA ALA A 32 -8.94 4.59 25.35
C ALA A 32 -8.81 3.07 25.32
N PRO A 33 -8.67 2.38 26.47
CA PRO A 33 -8.64 0.93 26.50
C PRO A 33 -9.88 0.36 25.80
N ALA A 34 -9.68 -0.37 24.70
CA ALA A 34 -10.76 -1.09 24.04
C ALA A 34 -11.22 -2.20 25.00
N ALA A 35 -12.37 -2.00 25.65
CA ALA A 35 -12.90 -2.94 26.64
C ALA A 35 -13.23 -4.32 26.04
N ASP A 36 -13.33 -4.40 24.71
CA ASP A 36 -13.56 -5.62 23.94
C ASP A 36 -12.60 -5.64 22.74
N GLU A 37 -11.42 -6.22 22.93
CA GLU A 37 -10.49 -6.52 21.83
C GLU A 37 -11.23 -7.41 20.81
N SER A 38 -11.18 -7.05 19.53
CA SER A 38 -11.87 -7.81 18.48
C SER A 38 -11.38 -9.26 18.51
N GLN A 39 -12.29 -10.25 18.58
CA GLN A 39 -11.91 -11.68 18.58
C GLN A 39 -11.06 -12.09 17.37
N LEU A 40 -11.12 -11.31 16.28
CA LEU A 40 -10.25 -11.46 15.13
C LEU A 40 -8.80 -11.05 15.47
N GLY A 41 -8.61 -9.97 16.24
CA GLY A 41 -7.31 -9.40 16.59
C GLY A 41 -6.68 -9.84 17.92
N GLY A 42 -7.42 -10.53 18.81
CA GLY A 42 -6.90 -10.96 20.12
C GLY A 42 -5.74 -11.97 20.04
N ASP A 43 -4.95 -12.05 21.12
CA ASP A 43 -3.71 -12.81 21.45
C ASP A 43 -3.25 -14.03 20.61
N SER A 44 -4.13 -14.64 19.81
CA SER A 44 -3.84 -15.83 18.99
C SER A 44 -3.35 -15.52 17.56
N GLY A 45 -3.12 -14.25 17.19
CA GLY A 45 -2.43 -13.87 15.94
C GLY A 45 -3.13 -14.25 14.62
N GLY A 46 -4.31 -14.87 14.68
CA GLY A 46 -5.00 -15.47 13.53
C GLY A 46 -5.43 -14.47 12.47
N ALA A 47 -6.16 -13.40 12.84
CA ALA A 47 -6.55 -12.41 11.83
C ALA A 47 -5.38 -11.51 11.42
N GLY A 48 -4.37 -11.32 12.25
CA GLY A 48 -3.16 -10.60 11.87
C GLY A 48 -2.46 -11.25 10.67
N ILE A 49 -2.33 -12.58 10.69
CA ILE A 49 -1.74 -13.34 9.58
C ILE A 49 -2.64 -13.31 8.34
N ILE A 50 -3.96 -13.47 8.50
CA ILE A 50 -4.91 -13.43 7.38
C ILE A 50 -4.89 -12.04 6.70
N LEU A 51 -4.92 -10.98 7.50
CA LEU A 51 -4.85 -9.60 7.00
C LEU A 51 -3.51 -9.31 6.34
N ALA A 52 -2.40 -9.82 6.89
CA ALA A 52 -1.08 -9.65 6.29
C ALA A 52 -0.99 -10.33 4.92
N ILE A 53 -1.50 -11.55 4.79
CA ILE A 53 -1.54 -12.27 3.51
C ILE A 53 -2.45 -11.56 2.51
N LEU A 54 -3.65 -11.15 2.95
CA LEU A 54 -4.59 -10.43 2.09
C LEU A 54 -4.02 -9.09 1.61
N ALA A 55 -3.39 -8.34 2.51
CA ALA A 55 -2.73 -7.08 2.17
C ALA A 55 -1.58 -7.30 1.19
N ALA A 56 -0.72 -8.29 1.42
CA ALA A 56 0.37 -8.63 0.50
C ALA A 56 -0.17 -9.00 -0.90
N ALA A 57 -1.21 -9.83 -0.96
CA ALA A 57 -1.85 -10.21 -2.21
C ALA A 57 -2.46 -9.00 -2.95
N ALA A 58 -3.13 -8.11 -2.22
CA ALA A 58 -3.72 -6.89 -2.79
C ALA A 58 -2.66 -5.94 -3.35
N ILE A 59 -1.52 -5.79 -2.67
CA ILE A 59 -0.39 -4.98 -3.15
C ILE A 59 0.17 -5.57 -4.44
N ILE A 60 0.44 -6.88 -4.48
CA ILE A 60 0.98 -7.55 -5.67
C ILE A 60 0.00 -7.45 -6.83
N ALA A 61 -1.29 -7.74 -6.61
CA ALA A 61 -2.32 -7.62 -7.63
C ALA A 61 -2.44 -6.18 -8.15
N GLY A 62 -2.42 -5.19 -7.25
CA GLY A 62 -2.43 -3.78 -7.61
C GLY A 62 -1.25 -3.38 -8.51
N ILE A 63 -0.05 -3.87 -8.20
CA ILE A 63 1.16 -3.65 -9.02
C ILE A 63 1.04 -4.32 -10.39
N VAL A 64 0.58 -5.58 -10.45
CA VAL A 64 0.43 -6.32 -11.72
C VAL A 64 -0.62 -5.67 -12.62
N ILE A 65 -1.76 -5.27 -12.05
CA ILE A 65 -2.83 -4.58 -12.80
C ILE A 65 -2.37 -3.19 -13.25
N ALA A 66 -1.68 -2.44 -12.39
CA ALA A 66 -1.13 -1.14 -12.77
C ALA A 66 0.04 -1.26 -13.76
N GLY A 67 0.70 -2.42 -13.82
CA GLY A 67 1.87 -2.69 -14.66
C GLY A 67 1.58 -3.42 -15.98
N GLY A 68 0.34 -3.85 -16.27
CA GLY A 68 -0.05 -4.44 -17.55
C GLY A 68 -1.14 -3.61 -18.23
N ASN A 69 -1.11 -3.24 -19.50
CA ASN A 69 -0.35 -3.72 -20.65
C ASN A 69 0.09 -2.49 -21.46
N GLU A 70 1.39 -2.37 -21.74
CA GLU A 70 1.91 -1.38 -22.71
C GLU A 70 1.89 -1.93 -24.16
N ASP A 71 1.23 -3.07 -24.40
CA ASP A 71 1.17 -3.75 -25.71
C ASP A 71 0.19 -3.11 -26.71
N ASP A 72 -0.49 -2.01 -26.35
CA ASP A 72 -1.31 -1.21 -27.27
C ASP A 72 -0.55 -0.02 -27.91
N ASP A 73 0.78 0.01 -27.81
CA ASP A 73 1.64 0.97 -28.54
C ASP A 73 2.18 0.34 -29.84
N ALA A 74 1.35 -0.42 -30.55
CA ALA A 74 1.64 -0.79 -31.92
C ALA A 74 1.76 0.50 -32.75
N PRO A 75 2.87 0.76 -33.45
CA PRO A 75 2.95 1.93 -34.31
C PRO A 75 1.86 1.77 -35.38
N ALA A 76 0.86 2.66 -35.33
CA ALA A 76 -0.05 2.88 -36.45
C ALA A 76 0.79 3.44 -37.60
N SER A 77 1.45 2.52 -38.31
CA SER A 77 2.10 2.78 -39.59
C SER A 77 0.98 3.19 -40.56
N PRO A 78 1.23 4.16 -41.47
CA PRO A 78 0.17 4.82 -42.24
C PRO A 78 -0.67 3.88 -43.10
#